data_AF-A0A3D5IXJ0-F1
#
_entry.id   AF-A0A3D5IXJ0-F1
#
_cell.length_a   1.000
_cell.length_b   1.000
_cell.length_c   1.000
_cell.angle_alpha   90.00
_cell.angle_beta   90.00
_cell.angle_gamma   90.00
#
_symmetry.space_group_name_H-M   'P 1'
#
loop_
_entity.id
_entity.type
_entity.pdbx_description
1 polymer ?
#
loop_
_entity_poly.entity_id
_entity_poly.type
_entity_poly.pdbx_seq_one_letter_code
_entity_poly.pdbx_strand_id
1 'polypeptide(L)'
;PCDLGASLEALNLPKNKLYSKRFEKNLKDQLFERQLAFPKELEKQQISACNSLLAIDELYTSRAHGYASASEYYEKCSCLQFLPNIKIPTLLLNAENDTFLTSASFPKKIAENSAFLHLEIPKYGGHVGFIQHKKMYYQEERAL
;
A
#
# COMPACT_ATOMS: atom_id res chain seq x y z
N PRO A 1 -4.40 -0.22 2.78
CA PRO A 1 -4.48 1.24 2.47
C PRO A 1 -5.47 1.46 1.34
N CYS A 2 -6.41 2.41 1.48
CA CYS A 2 -7.38 2.68 0.41
C CYS A 2 -6.86 3.69 -0.61
N ASP A 3 -5.97 4.58 -0.16
CA ASP A 3 -5.26 5.56 -0.97
C ASP A 3 -3.77 5.22 -0.94
N LEU A 4 -3.25 4.76 -2.07
CA LEU A 4 -1.85 4.32 -2.15
C LEU A 4 -0.88 5.50 -2.14
N GLY A 5 -1.25 6.62 -2.78
CA GLY A 5 -0.43 7.82 -2.82
C GLY A 5 -0.25 8.42 -1.43
N ALA A 6 -1.35 8.60 -0.70
CA ALA A 6 -1.29 9.10 0.67
C ALA A 6 -0.55 8.13 1.61
N SER A 7 -0.62 6.82 1.36
CA SER A 7 0.18 5.85 2.10
C SER A 7 1.67 5.91 1.80
N LEU A 8 2.06 6.18 0.55
CA LEU A 8 3.46 6.45 0.20
C LEU A 8 3.97 7.70 0.94
N GLU A 9 3.18 8.78 0.98
CA GLU A 9 3.53 9.98 1.74
C GLU A 9 3.73 9.69 3.24
N ALA A 10 2.80 8.93 3.84
CA ALA A 10 2.91 8.51 5.23
C ALA A 10 4.18 7.68 5.48
N LEU A 11 4.49 6.74 4.58
CA LEU A 11 5.67 5.89 4.64
C LEU A 11 6.99 6.68 4.54
N ASN A 12 6.99 7.82 3.84
CA ASN A 12 8.15 8.71 3.71
C ASN A 12 8.40 9.57 4.96
N LEU A 13 7.47 9.61 5.92
CA LEU A 13 7.67 10.36 7.17
C LEU A 13 8.85 9.81 7.98
N PRO A 14 9.61 10.66 8.72
CA PRO A 14 10.78 10.23 9.48
C PRO A 14 10.51 9.08 10.46
N LYS A 15 9.32 9.05 11.08
CA LYS A 15 8.89 7.97 11.99
C LYS A 15 8.86 6.58 11.34
N ASN A 16 8.71 6.53 10.01
CA ASN A 16 8.63 5.29 9.22
C ASN A 16 9.93 4.98 8.46
N LYS A 17 11.02 5.75 8.70
CA LYS A 17 12.28 5.65 7.95
C LYS A 17 12.88 4.25 7.93
N LEU A 18 12.75 3.49 9.02
CA LEU A 18 13.23 2.12 9.08
C LEU A 18 12.51 1.21 8.07
N TYR A 19 11.19 1.38 7.95
CA TYR A 19 10.37 0.65 7.00
C TYR A 19 10.66 1.09 5.57
N SER A 20 10.61 2.40 5.29
CA SER A 20 10.82 2.90 3.93
C SER A 20 12.21 2.53 3.38
N LYS A 21 13.26 2.62 4.20
CA LYS A 21 14.60 2.18 3.79
C LYS A 21 14.73 0.69 3.60
N ARG A 22 14.02 -0.13 4.38
CA ARG A 22 14.00 -1.57 4.16
C ARG A 22 13.24 -1.95 2.90
N PHE A 23 12.11 -1.31 2.60
CA PHE A 23 11.39 -1.51 1.34
C PHE A 23 12.24 -1.08 0.14
N GLU A 24 12.83 0.12 0.18
CA GLU A 24 13.70 0.62 -0.88
C GLU A 24 14.84 -0.36 -1.16
N LYS A 25 15.53 -0.83 -0.12
CA LYS A 25 16.60 -1.83 -0.27
C LYS A 25 16.09 -3.12 -0.91
N ASN A 26 15.04 -3.73 -0.34
CA ASN A 26 14.53 -5.00 -0.83
C ASN A 26 14.06 -4.92 -2.29
N LEU A 27 13.40 -3.83 -2.68
CA LEU A 27 12.95 -3.62 -4.06
C LEU A 27 14.14 -3.40 -4.99
N LYS A 28 15.17 -2.64 -4.58
CA LYS A 28 16.40 -2.49 -5.37
C LYS A 28 17.12 -3.83 -5.56
N ASP A 29 17.21 -4.65 -4.52
CA ASP A 29 17.80 -5.98 -4.61
C ASP A 29 17.03 -6.83 -5.64
N GLN A 30 15.70 -6.82 -5.61
CA GLN A 30 14.86 -7.48 -6.62
C GLN A 30 15.07 -6.90 -8.04
N LEU A 31 15.23 -5.59 -8.17
CA LEU A 31 15.50 -4.96 -9.47
C LEU A 31 16.88 -5.35 -10.00
N PHE A 32 17.90 -5.46 -9.17
CA PHE A 32 19.21 -5.94 -9.59
C PHE A 32 19.17 -7.39 -10.09
N GLU A 33 18.39 -8.26 -9.43
CA GLU A 33 18.16 -9.63 -9.93
C GLU A 33 17.44 -9.62 -11.28
N ARG A 34 16.39 -8.80 -11.43
CA ARG A 34 15.68 -8.64 -12.71
C ARG A 34 16.56 -8.07 -13.81
N GLN A 35 17.48 -7.17 -13.46
CA GLN A 35 18.42 -6.59 -14.40
C GLN A 35 19.32 -7.64 -15.05
N LEU A 36 19.66 -8.72 -14.35
CA LEU A 36 20.43 -9.83 -14.93
C LEU A 36 19.66 -10.54 -16.05
N ALA A 37 18.34 -10.67 -15.91
CA ALA A 37 17.47 -11.29 -16.91
C ALA A 37 17.09 -10.31 -18.04
N PHE A 38 16.97 -9.01 -17.74
CA PHE A 38 16.51 -7.97 -18.68
C PHE A 38 17.48 -6.79 -18.79
N PRO A 39 18.75 -7.01 -19.18
CA PRO A 39 19.78 -5.98 -19.13
C PRO A 39 19.59 -4.82 -20.13
N LYS A 40 18.71 -4.98 -21.12
CA LYS A 40 18.35 -3.92 -22.09
C LYS A 40 17.21 -3.02 -21.61
N GLU A 41 16.37 -3.52 -20.72
CA GLU A 41 15.19 -2.82 -20.19
C GLU A 41 15.55 -2.03 -18.93
N LEU A 42 16.53 -2.51 -18.17
CA LEU A 42 16.96 -1.93 -16.90
C LEU A 42 18.47 -1.75 -16.85
N GLU A 43 18.91 -0.54 -16.57
CA GLU A 43 20.32 -0.26 -16.34
C GLU A 43 20.64 -0.26 -14.85
N LYS A 44 21.78 -0.89 -14.47
CA LYS A 44 22.24 -0.90 -13.06
C LYS A 44 22.36 0.50 -12.47
N GLN A 45 22.74 1.48 -13.28
CA GLN A 45 22.92 2.87 -12.85
C GLN A 45 21.58 3.53 -12.49
N GLN A 46 20.52 3.26 -13.27
CA GLN A 46 19.17 3.75 -12.98
C GLN A 46 18.64 3.17 -11.65
N ILE A 47 18.82 1.86 -11.44
CA ILE A 47 18.42 1.19 -10.19
C ILE A 47 19.19 1.79 -9.00
N SER A 48 20.49 1.99 -9.15
CA SER A 48 21.35 2.56 -8.10
C SER A 48 20.94 3.99 -7.72
N ALA A 49 20.54 4.80 -8.70
CA ALA A 49 20.10 6.18 -8.53
C ALA A 49 18.74 6.33 -7.82
N CYS A 50 17.91 5.28 -7.80
CA CYS A 50 16.66 5.30 -7.05
C CYS A 50 16.93 5.37 -5.54
N ASN A 51 16.45 6.44 -4.89
CA ASN A 51 16.68 6.76 -3.48
C ASN A 51 15.37 6.87 -2.66
N SER A 52 14.25 6.47 -3.26
CA SER A 52 12.91 6.49 -2.69
C SER A 52 12.05 5.42 -3.37
N LEU A 53 10.95 5.03 -2.73
CA LEU A 53 9.97 4.11 -3.32
C LEU A 53 9.33 4.69 -4.58
N LEU A 54 9.00 5.99 -4.55
CA LEU A 54 8.47 6.69 -5.72
C LEU A 54 9.40 6.58 -6.93
N ALA A 55 10.72 6.76 -6.73
CA ALA A 55 11.69 6.63 -7.82
C ALA A 55 11.77 5.19 -8.37
N ILE A 56 11.64 4.19 -7.49
CA ILE A 56 11.58 2.78 -7.89
C ILE A 56 10.31 2.51 -8.71
N ASP A 57 9.17 3.06 -8.28
CA ASP A 57 7.91 2.89 -8.98
C ASP A 57 7.88 3.63 -10.32
N GLU A 58 8.55 4.78 -10.42
CA GLU A 58 8.71 5.54 -11.66
C GLU A 58 9.62 4.82 -12.66
N LEU A 59 10.70 4.19 -12.15
CA LEU A 59 11.64 3.45 -12.98
C LEU A 59 11.05 2.12 -13.47
N TYR A 60 10.36 1.38 -12.60
CA TYR A 60 9.98 0.00 -12.85
C TYR A 60 8.49 -0.27 -12.71
N THR A 61 7.89 -0.10 -11.53
CA THR A 61 6.52 -0.57 -11.24
C THR A 61 5.50 -0.02 -12.23
N SER A 62 5.50 1.30 -12.46
CA SER A 62 4.60 1.94 -13.42
C SER A 62 4.75 1.36 -14.83
N ARG A 63 5.98 1.34 -15.36
CA ARG A 63 6.30 0.87 -16.71
C ARG A 63 5.99 -0.61 -16.91
N ALA A 64 6.39 -1.45 -15.97
CA ALA A 64 6.15 -2.90 -16.00
C ALA A 64 4.65 -3.24 -16.03
N HIS A 65 3.80 -2.35 -15.53
CA HIS A 65 2.35 -2.49 -15.52
C HIS A 65 1.63 -1.60 -16.54
N GLY A 66 2.35 -0.92 -17.44
CA GLY A 66 1.77 -0.14 -18.54
C GLY A 66 1.21 1.23 -18.14
N TYR A 67 1.61 1.76 -16.98
CA TYR A 67 1.32 3.13 -16.57
C TYR A 67 2.39 4.10 -17.08
N ALA A 68 2.00 5.32 -17.41
CA ALA A 68 2.89 6.37 -17.91
C ALA A 68 3.79 6.96 -16.82
N SER A 69 3.38 6.88 -15.55
CA SER A 69 4.15 7.36 -14.40
C SER A 69 3.76 6.63 -13.12
N ALA A 70 4.57 6.78 -12.05
CA ALA A 70 4.22 6.31 -10.72
C ALA A 70 2.95 6.99 -10.19
N SER A 71 2.76 8.28 -10.48
CA SER A 71 1.55 9.01 -10.08
C SER A 71 0.29 8.40 -10.68
N GLU A 72 0.31 8.07 -11.97
CA GLU A 72 -0.82 7.42 -12.64
C GLU A 72 -1.06 6.01 -12.06
N TYR A 73 0.01 5.26 -11.79
CA TYR A 73 -0.07 3.97 -11.13
C TYR A 73 -0.79 4.08 -9.77
N TYR A 74 -0.39 5.05 -8.93
CA TYR A 74 -1.00 5.27 -7.62
C TYR A 74 -2.46 5.69 -7.71
N GLU A 75 -2.81 6.57 -8.65
CA GLU A 75 -4.18 7.01 -8.88
C GLU A 75 -5.06 5.82 -9.32
N LYS A 76 -4.65 5.08 -10.34
CA LYS A 76 -5.45 3.98 -10.91
C LYS A 76 -5.53 2.75 -10.02
N CYS A 77 -4.49 2.47 -9.22
CA CYS A 77 -4.46 1.31 -8.33
C CYS A 77 -5.04 1.61 -6.93
N SER A 78 -5.34 2.86 -6.59
CA SER A 78 -6.00 3.19 -5.32
C SER A 78 -7.43 2.67 -5.32
N CYS A 79 -7.83 1.96 -4.26
CA CYS A 79 -9.10 1.25 -4.28
C CYS A 79 -10.33 2.15 -4.05
N LEU A 80 -10.13 3.37 -3.52
CA LEU A 80 -11.19 4.32 -3.18
C LEU A 80 -12.27 4.47 -4.27
N GLN A 81 -11.86 4.54 -5.53
CA GLN A 81 -12.76 4.71 -6.69
C GLN A 81 -13.63 3.48 -6.99
N PHE A 82 -13.21 2.29 -6.54
CA PHE A 82 -13.93 1.04 -6.78
C PHE A 82 -14.87 0.67 -5.62
N LEU A 83 -14.60 1.18 -4.42
CA LEU A 83 -15.38 0.87 -3.21
C LEU A 83 -16.91 1.12 -3.35
N PRO A 84 -17.40 2.19 -4.01
CA PRO A 84 -18.84 2.41 -4.20
C PRO A 84 -19.55 1.30 -5.03
N ASN A 85 -18.78 0.55 -5.82
CA ASN A 85 -19.32 -0.46 -6.72
C ASN A 85 -19.42 -1.85 -6.10
N ILE A 86 -18.97 -2.03 -4.85
CA ILE A 86 -19.08 -3.30 -4.14
C ILE A 86 -20.55 -3.67 -3.95
N LYS A 87 -20.92 -4.88 -4.41
CA LYS A 87 -22.28 -5.45 -4.29
C LYS A 87 -22.36 -6.72 -3.44
N ILE A 88 -21.23 -7.14 -2.87
CA ILE A 88 -21.13 -8.30 -1.99
C ILE A 88 -20.76 -7.78 -0.60
N PRO A 89 -21.41 -8.24 0.48
CA PRO A 89 -21.04 -7.84 1.84
C PRO A 89 -19.52 -7.98 2.06
N THR A 90 -18.87 -6.86 2.33
CA THR A 90 -17.42 -6.75 2.44
C THR A 90 -17.07 -5.97 3.70
N LEU A 91 -16.17 -6.52 4.50
CA LEU A 91 -15.57 -5.83 5.63
C LEU A 91 -14.22 -5.23 5.22
N LEU A 92 -14.10 -3.91 5.36
CA LEU A 92 -12.84 -3.18 5.27
C LEU A 92 -12.34 -2.90 6.69
N LEU A 93 -11.21 -3.51 7.06
CA LEU A 93 -10.61 -3.38 8.38
C LEU A 93 -9.27 -2.65 8.29
N ASN A 94 -9.15 -1.48 8.94
CA ASN A 94 -7.92 -0.67 8.97
C ASN A 94 -7.69 -0.13 10.39
N ALA A 95 -6.51 -0.32 10.97
CA ALA A 95 -6.24 0.16 12.34
C ALA A 95 -5.93 1.66 12.38
N GLU A 96 -6.39 2.35 13.43
CA GLU A 96 -6.12 3.78 13.66
C GLU A 96 -4.63 4.05 13.94
N ASN A 97 -3.94 3.11 14.58
CA ASN A 97 -2.52 3.22 14.89
C ASN A 97 -1.58 2.71 13.78
N ASP A 98 -2.09 2.39 12.59
CA ASP A 98 -1.26 2.06 11.43
C ASP A 98 -0.54 3.32 10.92
N THR A 99 0.79 3.33 11.01
CA THR A 99 1.60 4.50 10.64
C THR A 99 1.70 4.72 9.13
N PHE A 100 1.22 3.78 8.31
CA PHE A 100 1.20 3.90 6.85
C PHE A 100 -0.14 4.43 6.33
N LEU A 101 -1.16 4.51 7.19
CA LEU A 101 -2.47 5.02 6.81
C LEU A 101 -2.61 6.49 7.20
N THR A 102 -3.25 7.24 6.32
CA THR A 102 -3.67 8.63 6.56
C THR A 102 -5.19 8.69 6.70
N SER A 103 -5.73 9.86 7.03
CA SER A 103 -7.18 10.09 7.04
C SER A 103 -7.87 9.69 5.73
N ALA A 104 -7.18 9.86 4.59
CA ALA A 104 -7.67 9.48 3.26
C ALA A 104 -7.87 7.96 3.09
N SER A 105 -7.16 7.14 3.88
CA SER A 105 -7.31 5.67 3.85
C SER A 105 -8.53 5.13 4.61
N PHE A 106 -9.32 6.00 5.26
CA PHE A 106 -10.53 5.62 5.98
C PHE A 106 -11.78 6.15 5.25
N PRO A 107 -12.38 5.35 4.34
CA PRO A 107 -13.47 5.79 3.46
C PRO A 107 -14.84 5.82 4.18
N LYS A 108 -14.92 6.52 5.31
CA LYS A 108 -16.10 6.56 6.21
C LYS A 108 -17.37 6.91 5.44
N LYS A 109 -17.35 7.99 4.66
CA LYS A 109 -18.50 8.42 3.85
C LYS A 109 -18.92 7.38 2.81
N ILE A 110 -17.97 6.65 2.20
CA ILE A 110 -18.31 5.63 1.20
C ILE A 110 -18.99 4.43 1.88
N ALA A 111 -18.46 4.00 3.03
CA ALA A 111 -19.05 2.92 3.81
C ALA A 111 -20.43 3.28 4.38
N GLU A 112 -20.59 4.49 4.94
CA GLU A 112 -21.87 4.99 5.46
C GLU A 112 -22.98 5.04 4.40
N ASN A 113 -22.62 5.23 3.13
CA ASN A 113 -23.56 5.28 2.01
C ASN A 113 -23.74 3.92 1.29
N SER A 114 -23.15 2.85 1.79
CA SER A 114 -23.20 1.52 1.17
C SER A 114 -23.88 0.50 2.08
N ALA A 115 -24.79 -0.29 1.51
CA ALA A 115 -25.37 -1.44 2.19
C ALA A 115 -24.42 -2.65 2.23
N PHE A 116 -23.35 -2.64 1.43
CA PHE A 116 -22.45 -3.79 1.24
C PHE A 116 -21.03 -3.56 1.77
N LEU A 117 -20.65 -2.32 2.07
CA LEU A 117 -19.30 -2.00 2.55
C LEU A 117 -19.36 -1.61 4.02
N HIS A 118 -18.81 -2.47 4.87
CA HIS A 118 -18.67 -2.23 6.30
C HIS A 118 -17.24 -1.77 6.60
N LEU A 119 -17.08 -0.66 7.31
CA LEU A 119 -15.77 -0.14 7.69
C LEU A 119 -15.57 -0.28 9.19
N GLU A 120 -14.48 -0.92 9.59
CA GLU A 120 -14.08 -1.07 10.98
C GLU A 120 -12.69 -0.48 11.21
N ILE A 121 -12.58 0.38 12.22
CA ILE A 121 -11.36 1.13 12.53
C ILE A 121 -11.00 0.93 14.01
N PRO A 122 -10.42 -0.22 14.39
CA PRO A 122 -10.00 -0.44 15.76
C PRO A 122 -8.84 0.51 16.12
N LYS A 123 -8.77 0.89 17.41
CA LYS A 123 -7.69 1.75 17.94
C LYS A 123 -6.31 1.13 17.74
N TYR A 124 -6.23 -0.20 17.79
CA TYR A 124 -4.98 -0.96 17.72
C TYR A 124 -5.08 -2.10 16.72
N GLY A 125 -3.98 -2.31 16.00
CA GLY A 125 -3.76 -3.44 15.09
C GLY A 125 -2.46 -3.29 14.32
N GLY A 126 -1.99 -2.04 14.14
CA GLY A 126 -0.81 -1.72 13.35
C GLY A 126 -1.00 -2.09 11.88
N HIS A 127 0.10 -2.13 11.12
CA HIS A 127 0.04 -2.42 9.69
C HIS A 127 -0.17 -3.90 9.34
N VAL A 128 0.36 -4.81 10.17
CA VAL A 128 0.52 -6.24 9.81
C VAL A 128 0.03 -7.21 10.89
N GLY A 129 -0.52 -6.70 12.00
CA GLY A 129 -0.70 -7.53 13.19
C GLY A 129 -2.13 -7.91 13.46
N PHE A 130 -2.94 -6.93 13.85
CA PHE A 130 -4.24 -7.15 14.50
C PHE A 130 -4.16 -8.25 15.60
N ILE A 131 -2.96 -8.40 16.20
CA ILE A 131 -2.65 -9.43 17.19
C ILE A 131 -3.35 -9.06 18.49
N GLN A 132 -3.99 -10.04 19.09
CA GLN A 132 -4.65 -9.92 20.38
C GLN A 132 -4.27 -11.10 21.29
N HIS A 133 -4.51 -10.96 22.59
CA HIS A 133 -4.25 -11.99 23.59
C HIS A 133 -5.33 -13.09 23.60
N LYS A 134 -5.72 -13.56 22.42
CA LYS A 134 -6.65 -14.67 22.19
C LYS A 134 -6.00 -15.69 21.25
N LYS A 135 -6.64 -16.85 21.07
CA LYS A 135 -6.19 -17.88 20.12
C LYS A 135 -6.24 -17.42 18.66
N MET A 136 -7.19 -16.58 18.30
CA MET A 136 -7.35 -16.01 16.96
C MET A 136 -6.97 -14.54 16.96
N TYR A 137 -6.38 -14.06 15.87
CA TYR A 137 -6.14 -12.63 15.67
C TYR A 137 -7.46 -11.89 15.40
N TYR A 138 -7.47 -10.58 15.61
CA TYR A 138 -8.70 -9.79 15.54
C TYR A 138 -9.33 -9.85 14.16
N GLN A 139 -8.55 -9.67 13.09
CA GLN A 139 -9.00 -9.79 11.71
C GLN A 139 -9.61 -11.17 11.39
N GLU A 140 -9.14 -12.24 12.01
CA GLU A 140 -9.70 -13.59 11.83
C GLU A 140 -11.06 -13.69 12.53
N GLU A 141 -11.17 -13.17 13.75
CA GLU A 141 -12.43 -13.10 14.50
C GLU A 141 -13.50 -12.27 13.78
N ARG A 142 -13.10 -11.24 13.03
CA ARG A 142 -14.03 -10.39 12.27
C ARG A 142 -14.42 -10.96 10.90
N ALA A 143 -13.65 -11.90 10.36
CA ALA A 143 -13.92 -12.51 9.06
C ALA A 143 -14.87 -13.72 9.12
N LEU A 144 -15.07 -14.29 10.32
CA LEU A 144 -15.98 -15.42 10.60
C LEU A 144 -17.41 -14.95 10.89
#